data_AF-A0A3L7Y434-F1
#
_entry.id   AF-A0A3L7Y434-F1
#
_cell.length_a   1.000
_cell.length_b   1.000
_cell.length_c   1.000
_cell.angle_alpha   90.00
_cell.angle_beta   90.00
_cell.angle_gamma   90.00
#
_symmetry.space_group_name_H-M   'P 1'
#
loop_
_entity.id
_entity.type
_entity.pdbx_description
1 polymer ?
#
loop_
_entity_poly.entity_id
_entity_poly.type
_entity_poly.pdbx_seq_one_letter_code
_entity_poly.pdbx_strand_id
1 'polypeptide(L)'
;MMKQGREPRGFFGKRLYQLQHAPRPVFRAVLASGGSALIYTLIYLAYDLQVERALRDGTSLLNILGGADLRAEAAALLVLFTVVSGSVMTFLIVPQPAADGRGVQRSGWSAALGLFASLPIAYLALVVESQFLKPLLLGL
;
A
#
# COMPACT_ATOMS: atom_id res chain seq x y z
N MET A 1 0.39 26.05 38.49
CA MET A 1 -0.99 26.03 37.93
C MET A 1 -0.98 25.08 36.73
N MET A 2 -1.31 23.80 36.93
CA MET A 2 -1.34 22.81 35.85
C MET A 2 -2.61 23.03 35.01
N LYS A 3 -2.46 23.42 33.74
CA LYS A 3 -3.57 23.41 32.78
C LYS A 3 -4.01 21.95 32.60
N GLN A 4 -5.10 21.55 33.24
CA GLN A 4 -5.80 20.32 32.90
C GLN A 4 -6.30 20.44 31.46
N GLY A 5 -5.55 19.88 30.52
CA GLY A 5 -6.03 19.70 29.15
C GLY A 5 -7.31 18.86 29.21
N ARG A 6 -8.37 19.30 28.52
CA ARG A 6 -9.63 18.54 28.43
C ARG A 6 -9.31 17.14 27.92
N GLU A 7 -9.43 16.13 28.79
CA GLU A 7 -9.31 14.76 28.33
C GLU A 7 -10.41 14.47 27.29
N PRO A 8 -10.06 13.83 26.16
CA PRO A 8 -11.05 13.50 25.13
C PRO A 8 -12.13 12.60 25.73
N ARG A 9 -13.37 13.11 25.75
CA ARG A 9 -14.55 12.39 26.26
C ARG A 9 -15.16 11.53 25.14
N GLY A 10 -15.56 10.30 25.47
CA GLY A 10 -16.18 9.36 24.54
C GLY A 10 -15.21 8.49 23.73
N PHE A 11 -15.70 7.36 23.21
CA PHE A 11 -14.91 6.37 22.46
C PHE A 11 -14.26 6.97 21.20
N PHE A 12 -15.05 7.67 20.39
CA PHE A 12 -14.56 8.32 19.17
C PHE A 12 -13.57 9.44 19.44
N GLY A 13 -13.81 10.26 20.47
CA GLY A 13 -12.88 11.33 20.88
C GLY A 13 -11.51 10.77 21.29
N LYS A 14 -11.49 9.67 22.05
CA LYS A 14 -10.24 8.98 22.43
C LYS A 14 -9.52 8.39 21.21
N ARG A 15 -10.24 7.77 20.27
CA ARG A 15 -9.64 7.22 19.04
C ARG A 15 -9.09 8.30 18.12
N LEU A 16 -9.81 9.39 17.92
CA LEU A 16 -9.35 10.51 17.10
C LEU A 16 -8.13 11.19 17.74
N TYR A 17 -8.15 11.39 19.05
CA TYR A 17 -7.01 11.90 19.79
C TYR A 17 -5.79 10.96 19.69
N GLN A 18 -6.00 9.65 19.81
CA GLN A 18 -4.97 8.63 19.62
C GLN A 18 -4.40 8.63 18.19
N LEU A 19 -5.24 8.81 17.17
CA LEU A 19 -4.79 8.94 15.77
C LEU A 19 -3.96 10.22 15.58
N GLN A 20 -4.37 11.35 16.17
CA GLN A 20 -3.64 12.61 16.06
C GLN A 20 -2.30 12.62 16.83
N HIS A 21 -2.21 11.86 17.93
CA HIS A 21 -1.00 11.77 18.77
C HIS A 21 -0.23 10.46 18.58
N ALA A 22 -0.57 9.65 17.58
CA ALA A 22 0.14 8.40 17.37
C ALA A 22 1.59 8.69 16.95
N PRO A 23 2.52 7.75 17.20
CA PRO A 23 3.92 7.92 16.82
C PRO A 23 4.03 8.23 15.32
N ARG A 24 4.55 9.43 15.01
CA ARG A 24 4.82 9.91 13.65
C ARG A 24 5.47 8.88 12.70
N PRO A 25 6.41 8.00 13.13
CA PRO A 25 6.99 7.01 12.22
C PRO A 25 5.98 6.00 11.66
N VAL A 26 4.95 5.61 12.42
CA VAL A 26 3.96 4.62 11.97
C VAL A 26 3.12 5.18 10.83
N PHE A 27 2.59 6.41 10.99
CA PHE A 27 1.79 7.06 9.93
C PHE A 27 2.60 7.30 8.66
N ARG A 28 3.86 7.70 8.79
CA ARG A 28 4.73 7.93 7.62
C ARG A 28 4.99 6.63 6.86
N ALA A 29 5.21 5.51 7.56
CA ALA A 29 5.41 4.22 6.92
C ALA A 29 4.13 3.73 6.23
N VAL A 30 2.97 3.85 6.87
CA VAL A 30 1.68 3.45 6.28
C VAL A 30 1.33 4.31 5.07
N LEU A 31 1.49 5.64 5.15
CA LEU A 31 1.22 6.54 4.02
C LEU A 31 2.19 6.31 2.86
N ALA A 32 3.47 6.03 3.13
CA ALA A 32 4.43 5.70 2.10
C ALA A 32 4.08 4.39 1.40
N SER A 33 3.81 3.32 2.16
CA SER A 33 3.43 2.00 1.61
C SER A 33 2.10 2.05 0.87
N GLY A 34 1.09 2.73 1.42
CA GLY A 34 -0.20 2.94 0.78
C GLY A 34 -0.08 3.78 -0.50
N GLY A 35 0.74 4.83 -0.48
CA GLY A 35 1.03 5.65 -1.67
C GLY A 35 1.71 4.86 -2.78
N SER A 36 2.72 4.04 -2.45
CA SER A 36 3.37 3.17 -3.45
C SER A 36 2.40 2.13 -4.02
N ALA A 37 1.59 1.50 -3.16
CA ALA A 37 0.59 0.53 -3.60
C ALA A 37 -0.40 1.17 -4.57
N LEU A 38 -0.91 2.37 -4.26
CA LEU A 38 -1.81 3.11 -5.13
C LEU A 38 -1.21 3.36 -6.53
N ILE A 39 0.07 3.76 -6.60
CA ILE A 39 0.75 3.97 -7.88
C ILE A 39 0.81 2.66 -8.68
N TYR A 40 1.23 1.56 -8.05
CA TYR A 40 1.31 0.26 -8.73
C TYR A 40 -0.06 -0.27 -9.16
N THR A 41 -1.09 -0.06 -8.35
CA THR A 41 -2.48 -0.38 -8.69
C THR A 41 -2.95 0.38 -9.92
N LEU A 42 -2.67 1.67 -10.02
CA LEU A 42 -3.07 2.47 -11.18
C LEU A 42 -2.35 2.01 -12.46
N ILE A 43 -1.05 1.68 -12.36
CA ILE A 43 -0.27 1.12 -13.48
C ILE A 43 -0.86 -0.22 -13.92
N TYR A 44 -1.11 -1.13 -12.98
CA TYR A 44 -1.70 -2.43 -13.26
C TYR A 44 -3.11 -2.33 -13.84
N LEU A 45 -3.97 -1.48 -13.27
CA LEU A 45 -5.32 -1.22 -13.76
C LEU A 45 -5.31 -0.68 -15.19
N ALA A 46 -4.39 0.24 -15.51
CA ALA A 46 -4.25 0.75 -16.86
C ALA A 46 -3.89 -0.36 -17.85
N TYR A 47 -3.04 -1.31 -17.46
CA TYR A 47 -2.72 -2.49 -18.26
C TYR A 47 -3.91 -3.44 -18.40
N ASP A 48 -4.60 -3.80 -17.30
CA ASP A 48 -5.75 -4.71 -17.35
C ASP A 48 -6.89 -4.13 -18.21
N LEU A 49 -7.18 -2.83 -18.09
CA LEU A 49 -8.19 -2.16 -18.93
C LEU A 49 -7.82 -2.16 -20.42
N GLN A 50 -6.54 -2.05 -20.77
CA GLN A 50 -6.11 -2.13 -22.17
C GLN A 50 -6.32 -3.53 -22.74
N VAL A 51 -5.94 -4.57 -21.98
CA VAL A 51 -6.15 -5.97 -22.38
C VAL A 51 -7.64 -6.25 -22.54
N GLU A 52 -8.46 -5.84 -21.57
CA GLU A 52 -9.90 -6.07 -21.58
C GLU A 52 -10.59 -5.37 -22.76
N ARG A 53 -10.22 -4.12 -23.06
CA ARG A 53 -10.74 -3.39 -24.21
C ARG A 53 -10.34 -4.06 -25.53
N ALA A 54 -9.09 -4.48 -25.65
CA ALA A 54 -8.63 -5.18 -26.86
C ALA A 54 -9.41 -6.48 -27.10
N LEU A 55 -9.66 -7.26 -26.04
CA LEU A 55 -10.46 -8.48 -26.11
C LEU A 55 -11.92 -8.20 -26.50
N ARG A 56 -12.52 -7.10 -26.01
CA ARG A 56 -13.90 -6.70 -26.36
C ARG A 56 -14.03 -6.21 -27.80
N ASP A 57 -13.05 -5.43 -28.27
CA ASP A 57 -13.06 -4.84 -29.61
C ASP A 57 -12.62 -5.84 -30.70
N GLY A 58 -12.25 -7.07 -30.31
CA GLY A 58 -11.74 -8.10 -31.23
C GLY A 58 -10.38 -7.74 -31.85
N THR A 59 -9.66 -6.77 -31.26
CA THR A 59 -8.34 -6.36 -31.73
C THR A 59 -7.29 -7.34 -31.21
N SER A 60 -6.29 -7.63 -32.05
CA SER A 60 -5.21 -8.53 -31.65
C SER A 60 -4.44 -7.95 -30.47
N LEU A 61 -4.15 -8.77 -29.45
CA LEU A 61 -3.26 -8.43 -28.34
C LEU A 61 -1.84 -8.09 -28.79
N LEU A 62 -1.50 -8.26 -30.07
CA LEU A 62 -0.17 -8.04 -30.65
C LEU A 62 0.40 -6.64 -30.37
N ASN A 63 -0.48 -5.64 -30.21
CA ASN A 63 -0.09 -4.27 -29.82
C ASN A 63 0.15 -4.10 -28.31
N ILE A 64 -0.18 -5.09 -27.50
CA ILE A 64 -0.04 -5.11 -26.04
C ILE A 64 1.09 -6.07 -25.69
N LEU A 65 2.20 -5.52 -25.18
CA LEU A 65 3.32 -6.21 -24.55
C LEU A 65 3.59 -7.66 -25.01
N GLY A 66 3.73 -7.88 -26.33
CA GLY A 66 4.13 -9.18 -26.90
C GLY A 66 3.00 -10.12 -27.31
N GLY A 67 1.72 -9.69 -27.33
CA GLY A 67 0.63 -10.50 -27.90
C GLY A 67 0.00 -11.52 -26.97
N ALA A 68 0.46 -11.60 -25.72
CA ALA A 68 -0.01 -12.55 -24.72
C ALA A 68 -0.79 -11.85 -23.60
N ASP A 69 -1.71 -12.58 -22.97
CA ASP A 69 -2.38 -12.12 -21.75
C ASP A 69 -1.45 -12.29 -20.53
N LEU A 70 -0.67 -11.26 -20.22
CA LEU A 70 0.28 -11.25 -19.09
C LEU A 70 -0.32 -10.70 -17.79
N ARG A 71 -1.65 -10.69 -17.63
CA ARG A 71 -2.31 -10.09 -16.45
C ARG A 71 -1.91 -10.74 -15.13
N ALA A 72 -1.74 -12.07 -15.11
CA ALA A 72 -1.26 -12.77 -13.92
C ALA A 72 0.16 -12.35 -13.52
N GLU A 73 1.05 -12.21 -14.50
CA GLU A 73 2.44 -11.77 -14.28
C GLU A 73 2.49 -10.32 -13.83
N ALA A 74 1.69 -9.44 -14.45
CA ALA A 74 1.58 -8.05 -14.05
C ALA A 74 1.02 -7.90 -12.62
N ALA A 75 0.04 -8.72 -12.23
CA ALA A 75 -0.45 -8.77 -10.86
C ALA A 75 0.63 -9.25 -9.87
N ALA A 76 1.43 -10.26 -10.26
CA ALA A 76 2.56 -10.73 -9.45
C ALA A 76 3.62 -9.62 -9.28
N LEU A 77 3.90 -8.84 -10.33
CA LEU A 77 4.80 -7.69 -10.25
C LEU A 77 4.25 -6.59 -9.33
N LEU A 78 2.95 -6.29 -9.39
CA LEU A 78 2.31 -5.36 -8.46
C LEU A 78 2.53 -5.80 -7.01
N VAL A 79 2.31 -7.09 -6.71
CA VAL A 79 2.52 -7.63 -5.36
C VAL A 79 3.98 -7.51 -4.97
N LEU A 80 4.90 -7.94 -5.84
CA LEU A 80 6.34 -7.88 -5.61
C LEU A 80 6.81 -6.45 -5.30
N PHE A 81 6.47 -5.48 -6.16
CA PHE A 81 6.89 -4.09 -5.98
C PHE A 81 6.26 -3.44 -4.76
N THR A 82 5.00 -3.76 -4.45
CA THR A 82 4.35 -3.28 -3.22
C THR A 82 5.06 -3.81 -1.98
N VAL A 83 5.44 -5.09 -1.98
CA VAL A 83 6.12 -5.71 -0.84
C VAL A 83 7.54 -5.19 -0.66
N VAL A 84 8.30 -5.09 -1.75
CA VAL A 84 9.65 -4.54 -1.74
C VAL A 84 9.62 -3.09 -1.27
N SER A 85 8.72 -2.26 -1.81
CA SER A 85 8.60 -0.86 -1.42
C SER A 85 8.17 -0.70 0.04
N GLY A 86 7.19 -1.48 0.50
CA GLY A 86 6.74 -1.44 1.89
C GLY A 86 7.83 -1.85 2.88
N SER A 87 8.61 -2.88 2.55
CA SER A 87 9.79 -3.29 3.31
C SER A 87 10.85 -2.19 3.37
N VAL A 88 11.26 -1.65 2.21
CA VAL A 88 12.28 -0.59 2.11
C VAL A 88 11.84 0.69 2.81
N MET A 89 10.62 1.15 2.58
CA MET A 89 10.09 2.36 3.20
C MET A 89 10.00 2.22 4.72
N THR A 90 9.55 1.06 5.22
CA THR A 90 9.48 0.83 6.67
C THR A 90 10.87 0.80 7.29
N PHE A 91 11.84 0.14 6.64
CA PHE A 91 13.23 0.13 7.09
C PHE A 91 13.84 1.54 7.17
N LEU A 92 13.51 2.42 6.20
CA LEU A 92 14.05 3.78 6.15
C LEU A 92 13.33 4.74 7.10
N ILE A 93 12.02 4.56 7.33
CA ILE A 93 11.17 5.50 8.06
C ILE A 93 11.04 5.14 9.54
N VAL A 94 11.10 3.85 9.91
CA VAL A 94 10.85 3.39 11.28
C VAL A 94 12.18 3.16 12.02
N PRO A 95 12.64 4.15 12.81
CA PRO A 95 13.76 3.92 13.72
C PRO A 95 13.37 2.92 14.79
N GLN A 96 14.20 1.89 15.03
CA GLN A 96 14.05 1.06 16.22
C GLN A 96 14.90 1.63 17.37
N PRO A 97 14.38 1.68 18.60
CA PRO A 97 15.21 2.01 19.76
C PRO A 97 16.33 0.98 19.88
N ALA A 98 17.56 1.46 20.07
CA ALA A 98 18.70 0.59 20.29
C ALA A 98 18.49 -0.23 21.57
N ALA A 99 19.04 -1.44 21.64
CA ALA A 99 18.86 -2.37 22.75
C ALA A 99 19.37 -1.81 24.10
N ASP A 100 20.26 -0.82 24.05
CA ASP A 100 20.80 -0.10 25.20
C ASP A 100 19.92 1.09 25.66
N GLY A 101 18.84 1.40 24.92
CA GLY A 101 17.93 2.51 25.19
C GLY A 101 18.55 3.90 25.02
N ARG A 102 19.79 3.99 24.53
CA ARG A 102 20.57 5.25 24.45
C ARG A 102 20.66 5.83 23.04
N GLY A 103 20.19 5.08 22.03
CA GLY A 103 20.24 5.52 20.63
C GLY A 103 19.12 4.95 19.76
N VAL A 104 19.19 5.30 18.48
CA VAL A 104 18.35 4.75 17.41
C VAL A 104 19.20 3.80 16.59
N GLN A 105 18.78 2.55 16.44
CA GLN A 105 19.46 1.57 15.61
C GLN A 105 18.53 1.12 14.48
N ARG A 106 19.07 1.02 13.26
CA ARG A 106 18.34 0.42 12.13
C ARG A 106 18.54 -1.09 12.20
N SER A 107 17.44 -1.81 12.33
CA SER A 107 17.41 -3.26 12.49
C SER A 107 16.68 -3.89 11.31
N GLY A 108 17.17 -5.03 10.81
CA GLY A 108 16.51 -5.80 9.75
C GLY A 108 15.08 -6.21 10.10
N TRP A 109 14.74 -6.26 11.38
CA TRP A 109 13.36 -6.48 11.85
C TRP A 109 12.37 -5.40 11.39
N SER A 110 12.81 -4.16 11.21
CA SER A 110 11.97 -3.10 10.66
C SER A 110 11.59 -3.35 9.20
N ALA A 111 12.50 -3.93 8.41
CA ALA A 111 12.22 -4.35 7.04
C ALA A 111 11.22 -5.51 7.01
N ALA A 112 11.41 -6.52 7.89
CA ALA A 112 10.49 -7.65 8.02
C ALA A 112 9.07 -7.20 8.38
N LEU A 113 8.93 -6.25 9.31
CA LEU A 113 7.63 -5.65 9.65
C LEU A 113 6.99 -4.95 8.45
N GLY A 114 7.77 -4.22 7.65
CA GLY A 114 7.29 -3.60 6.41
C GLY A 114 6.81 -4.63 5.39
N LEU A 115 7.56 -5.72 5.23
CA LEU A 115 7.19 -6.84 4.37
C LEU A 115 5.85 -7.45 4.80
N PHE A 116 5.67 -7.81 6.06
CA PHE A 116 4.41 -8.38 6.53
C PHE A 116 3.23 -7.40 6.46
N ALA A 117 3.46 -6.12 6.72
CA ALA A 117 2.43 -5.09 6.61
C ALA A 117 2.00 -4.82 5.16
N SER A 118 2.90 -5.01 4.20
CA SER A 118 2.65 -4.75 2.78
C SER A 118 1.85 -5.84 2.06
N LEU A 119 1.89 -7.08 2.54
CA LEU A 119 1.10 -8.19 1.97
C LEU A 119 -0.42 -7.94 1.98
N PRO A 120 -1.06 -7.58 3.11
CA PRO A 120 -2.49 -7.28 3.10
C PRO A 120 -2.80 -6.03 2.28
N ILE A 121 -1.88 -5.06 2.19
CA ILE A 121 -2.06 -3.88 1.33
C ILE A 121 -2.09 -4.29 -0.15
N ALA A 122 -1.16 -5.15 -0.58
CA ALA A 122 -1.13 -5.67 -1.95
C ALA A 122 -2.39 -6.47 -2.29
N TYR A 123 -2.90 -7.27 -1.35
CA TYR A 123 -4.17 -7.97 -1.50
C TYR A 123 -5.33 -6.98 -1.67
N LEU A 124 -5.44 -5.98 -0.78
CA LEU A 124 -6.48 -4.96 -0.87
C LEU A 124 -6.42 -4.18 -2.18
N ALA A 125 -5.22 -3.88 -2.67
CA ALA A 125 -5.03 -3.24 -3.97
C ALA A 125 -5.64 -4.06 -5.11
N LEU A 126 -5.37 -5.37 -5.17
CA LEU A 126 -5.94 -6.26 -6.18
C LEU A 126 -7.46 -6.41 -6.03
N VAL A 127 -7.96 -6.48 -4.79
CA VAL A 127 -9.40 -6.54 -4.52
C VAL A 127 -10.10 -5.26 -4.96
N VAL A 128 -9.56 -4.09 -4.60
CA VAL A 128 -10.11 -2.78 -5.00
C VAL A 128 -10.08 -2.63 -6.51
N GLU A 129 -8.99 -3.02 -7.15
CA GLU A 129 -8.86 -3.00 -8.60
C GLU A 129 -9.94 -3.88 -9.27
N SER A 130 -9.98 -5.17 -8.93
CA SER A 130 -10.81 -6.15 -9.63
C SER A 130 -12.30 -6.07 -9.29
N GLN A 131 -12.65 -5.71 -8.05
CA GLN A 131 -14.04 -5.71 -7.59
C GLN A 131 -14.70 -4.33 -7.62
N PHE A 132 -13.91 -3.26 -7.69
CA PHE A 132 -14.47 -1.90 -7.66
C PHE A 132 -14.05 -1.08 -8.88
N LEU A 133 -12.74 -0.87 -9.09
CA LEU A 133 -12.27 0.06 -10.12
C LEU A 133 -12.54 -0.46 -11.53
N LYS A 134 -12.15 -1.69 -11.83
CA LYS A 134 -12.37 -2.31 -13.13
C LYS A 134 -13.86 -2.36 -13.53
N PRO A 135 -14.79 -2.90 -12.71
CA PRO A 135 -16.21 -2.93 -13.08
C PRO A 135 -16.79 -1.51 -13.23
N LEU A 136 -16.45 -0.60 -12.32
CA LEU A 136 -16.88 0.80 -12.40
C LEU A 136 -16.44 1.48 -13.70
N LEU A 137 -15.20 1.25 -14.15
CA LEU A 137 -14.64 1.87 -15.34
C LEU A 137 -15.09 1.20 -16.65
N LEU A 138 -15.55 -0.05 -16.59
CA LEU A 138 -16.07 -0.80 -17.74
C LEU A 138 -17.60 -0.81 -17.83
N GLY A 139 -18.29 -0.24 -16.84
CA GLY A 139 -19.74 -0.23 -16.75
C GLY A 139 -20.35 -1.62 -16.59
N LEU A 140 -19.66 -2.52 -15.88
CA LEU A 140 -20.11 -3.89 -15.58
C LEU A 140 -20.87 -3.98 -14.26
#